data_AF-A0A938CIM0-F1
#
_entry.id   AF-A0A938CIM0-F1
#
_cell.length_a   1.000
_cell.length_b   1.000
_cell.length_c   1.000
_cell.angle_alpha   90.00
_cell.angle_beta   90.00
_cell.angle_gamma   90.00
#
_symmetry.space_group_name_H-M   'P 1'
#
loop_
_entity.id
_entity.type
_entity.pdbx_description
1 polymer ?
#
loop_
_entity_poly.entity_id
_entity_poly.type
_entity_poly.pdbx_seq_one_letter_code
_entity_poly.pdbx_strand_id
1 'polypeptide(L)'
;MQIYLPIAELSLDVFLLLAIGDGILRVENGGMVSADNIVIGSGIAPPRPDGIVLGSGGTLEGVVTVLEGGVLAPGASPGVMTIDGDLIIEDGGILLLEAFGADPSEIDKIIVTGDLIIKDDARIEVYLGFDPAAPLSFFDVFGSIEIDPGFDGPDVFTILGSGASNGQPVEVLIGQQRFLAFAVSPVPEPGALLLFGIGLAGLQAARRRLG
;
A
#
# COMPACT_ATOMS: atom_id res chain seq x y z
N MET A 1 -22.06 -38.92 23.86
CA MET A 1 -22.74 -37.62 23.97
C MET A 1 -21.69 -36.56 23.71
N GLN A 2 -21.68 -36.02 22.50
CA GLN A 2 -20.66 -35.08 22.01
C GLN A 2 -21.22 -33.68 22.27
N ILE A 3 -20.54 -32.90 23.11
CA ILE A 3 -20.94 -31.54 23.42
C ILE A 3 -20.17 -30.64 22.45
N TYR A 4 -20.88 -30.03 21.50
CA TYR A 4 -20.37 -28.92 20.71
C TYR A 4 -20.39 -27.67 21.59
N LEU A 5 -19.23 -27.03 21.75
CA LEU A 5 -19.17 -25.66 22.24
C LEU A 5 -19.15 -24.73 21.02
N PRO A 6 -19.99 -23.69 20.98
CA PRO A 6 -19.94 -22.70 19.91
C PRO A 6 -18.63 -21.91 20.00
N ILE A 7 -18.10 -21.56 18.83
CA ILE A 7 -16.93 -20.69 18.67
C ILE A 7 -17.24 -19.37 19.38
N ALA A 8 -16.37 -18.96 20.30
CA ALA A 8 -16.48 -17.66 20.95
C ALA A 8 -16.12 -16.58 19.93
N GLU A 9 -17.07 -15.73 19.58
CA GLU A 9 -16.78 -14.46 18.93
C GLU A 9 -16.01 -13.59 19.93
N LEU A 10 -14.76 -13.28 19.60
CA LEU A 10 -13.95 -12.33 20.35
C LEU A 10 -14.32 -10.93 19.83
N SER A 11 -15.35 -10.31 20.39
CA SER A 11 -15.61 -8.88 20.19
C SER A 11 -14.61 -8.10 21.02
N LEU A 12 -13.67 -7.43 20.35
CA LEU A 12 -12.73 -6.50 20.96
C LEU A 12 -13.21 -5.07 20.65
N ASP A 13 -13.97 -4.47 21.58
CA ASP A 13 -14.29 -3.05 21.52
C ASP A 13 -13.01 -2.23 21.80
N VAL A 14 -12.24 -1.94 20.74
CA VAL A 14 -11.10 -1.01 20.82
C VAL A 14 -11.63 0.40 20.71
N PHE A 15 -11.93 1.03 21.84
CA PHE A 15 -12.15 2.47 21.91
C PHE A 15 -10.79 3.17 21.97
N LEU A 16 -10.24 3.61 20.83
CA LEU A 16 -8.95 4.33 20.81
C LEU A 16 -9.14 5.84 20.77
N LEU A 17 -8.89 6.44 21.93
CA LEU A 17 -8.43 7.81 22.14
C LEU A 17 -7.24 8.09 21.19
N LEU A 18 -7.30 9.15 20.36
CA LEU A 18 -6.21 9.71 19.52
C LEU A 18 -4.81 9.15 19.87
N ALA A 19 -4.48 8.00 19.30
CA ALA A 19 -3.18 7.38 19.45
C ALA A 19 -2.55 7.40 18.06
N ILE A 20 -1.63 8.35 17.88
CA ILE A 20 -0.56 8.23 16.89
C ILE A 20 0.28 7.04 17.36
N GLY A 21 -0.04 5.86 16.88
CA GLY A 21 0.68 4.63 17.20
C GLY A 21 0.84 3.84 15.93
N ASP A 22 2.07 3.43 15.61
CA ASP A 22 2.47 2.67 14.42
C ASP A 22 1.88 1.24 14.43
N GLY A 23 0.55 1.15 14.34
CA GLY A 23 -0.21 -0.07 14.46
C GLY A 23 -0.11 -0.90 13.19
N ILE A 24 0.26 -2.18 13.33
CA ILE A 24 0.17 -3.16 12.25
C ILE A 24 -0.95 -4.14 12.58
N LEU A 25 -1.95 -4.20 11.70
CA LEU A 25 -2.98 -5.24 11.70
C LEU A 25 -2.69 -6.22 10.58
N ARG A 26 -2.62 -7.52 10.92
CA ARG A 26 -2.51 -8.60 9.94
C ARG A 26 -3.84 -9.35 9.83
N VAL A 27 -4.41 -9.41 8.64
CA VAL A 27 -5.65 -10.16 8.34
C VAL A 27 -5.33 -11.20 7.26
N GLU A 28 -4.87 -12.37 7.71
CA GLU A 28 -4.44 -13.45 6.81
C GLU A 28 -5.62 -14.38 6.44
N ASN A 29 -5.36 -15.39 5.61
CA ASN A 29 -6.33 -16.30 5.01
C ASN A 29 -7.48 -16.75 5.93
N GLY A 30 -8.70 -16.31 5.59
CA GLY A 30 -9.93 -16.61 6.33
C GLY A 30 -10.13 -15.77 7.60
N GLY A 31 -9.19 -14.90 7.93
CA GLY A 31 -9.34 -13.86 8.94
C GLY A 31 -10.31 -12.80 8.47
N MET A 32 -11.12 -12.30 9.41
CA MET A 32 -12.10 -11.25 9.17
C MET A 32 -11.98 -10.18 10.25
N VAL A 33 -12.01 -8.93 9.83
CA VAL A 33 -12.18 -7.76 10.69
C VAL A 33 -13.47 -7.10 10.26
N SER A 34 -14.40 -6.94 11.20
CA SER A 34 -15.74 -6.42 10.92
C SER A 34 -16.00 -5.20 11.80
N ALA A 35 -16.37 -4.09 11.17
CA ALA A 35 -16.81 -2.86 11.82
C ALA A 35 -17.56 -2.01 10.80
N ASP A 36 -18.51 -1.16 11.23
CA ASP A 36 -19.19 -0.26 10.29
C ASP A 36 -18.21 0.62 9.50
N ASN A 37 -17.15 1.08 10.18
CA ASN A 37 -16.06 1.86 9.60
C ASN A 37 -14.71 1.32 10.09
N ILE A 38 -13.81 1.05 9.16
CA ILE A 38 -12.43 0.64 9.39
C ILE A 38 -11.53 1.76 8.89
N VAL A 39 -10.92 2.49 9.81
CA VAL A 39 -10.04 3.62 9.49
C VAL A 39 -8.58 3.21 9.63
N ILE A 40 -7.79 3.47 8.60
CA ILE A 40 -6.37 3.14 8.53
C ILE A 40 -5.57 4.45 8.44
N GLY A 41 -4.68 4.66 9.39
CA GLY A 41 -3.92 5.90 9.52
C GLY A 41 -4.64 6.96 10.36
N SER A 42 -3.92 8.02 10.71
CA SER A 42 -4.45 9.09 11.57
C SER A 42 -5.04 10.28 10.82
N GLY A 43 -4.79 10.40 9.51
CA GLY A 43 -5.19 11.56 8.71
C GLY A 43 -4.30 12.78 8.91
N ILE A 44 -3.08 12.58 9.41
CA ILE A 44 -2.03 13.61 9.45
C ILE A 44 -0.76 13.04 8.84
N ALA A 45 -0.05 13.81 8.02
CA ALA A 45 1.24 13.45 7.42
C ALA A 45 2.30 13.09 8.47
N PRO A 46 2.53 11.80 8.79
CA PRO A 46 3.51 11.44 9.80
C PRO A 46 4.86 11.24 9.08
N PRO A 47 5.99 11.28 9.80
CA PRO A 47 7.29 11.00 9.20
C PRO A 47 7.40 9.56 8.67
N ARG A 48 6.45 8.68 9.02
CA ARG A 48 6.33 7.28 8.62
C ARG A 48 4.84 6.90 8.67
N PRO A 49 4.39 5.83 7.97
CA PRO A 49 3.03 5.32 8.16
C PRO A 49 2.73 5.01 9.62
N ASP A 50 1.54 5.38 10.08
CA ASP A 50 1.06 5.21 11.44
C ASP A 50 -0.17 4.28 11.54
N GLY A 51 -0.68 3.79 10.42
CA GLY A 51 -1.61 2.66 10.39
C GLY A 51 -1.30 1.77 9.20
N ILE A 52 -1.07 0.49 9.46
CA ILE A 52 -0.77 -0.49 8.39
C ILE A 52 -1.71 -1.67 8.54
N VAL A 53 -2.50 -1.94 7.50
CA VAL A 53 -3.26 -3.18 7.37
C VAL A 53 -2.63 -4.00 6.25
N LEU A 54 -2.27 -5.24 6.57
CA LEU A 54 -1.76 -6.18 5.59
C LEU A 54 -2.35 -7.57 5.76
N GLY A 55 -2.36 -8.39 4.71
CA GLY A 55 -2.65 -9.81 4.85
C GLY A 55 -3.32 -10.44 3.64
N SER A 56 -2.86 -11.64 3.30
CA SER A 56 -3.26 -12.36 2.10
C SER A 56 -4.35 -13.37 2.44
N GLY A 57 -5.47 -13.28 1.73
CA GLY A 57 -6.70 -14.03 1.91
C GLY A 57 -7.63 -13.50 3.01
N GLY A 58 -7.38 -12.30 3.54
CA GLY A 58 -8.18 -11.67 4.59
C GLY A 58 -9.41 -10.91 4.08
N THR A 59 -10.38 -10.68 4.96
CA THR A 59 -11.56 -9.85 4.71
C THR A 59 -11.67 -8.70 5.70
N LEU A 60 -11.87 -7.48 5.19
CA LEU A 60 -12.30 -6.31 5.95
C LEU A 60 -13.77 -6.05 5.61
N GLU A 61 -14.67 -6.26 6.56
CA GLU A 61 -16.12 -6.04 6.39
C GLU A 61 -16.48 -4.67 6.96
N GLY A 62 -17.06 -3.82 6.11
CA GLY A 62 -17.38 -2.42 6.42
C GLY A 62 -16.80 -1.41 5.42
N VAL A 63 -17.04 -0.12 5.69
CA VAL A 63 -16.41 0.96 4.93
C VAL A 63 -14.95 1.09 5.36
N VAL A 64 -14.02 0.85 4.44
CA VAL A 64 -12.58 0.98 4.69
C VAL A 64 -12.09 2.32 4.18
N THR A 65 -11.55 3.15 5.06
CA THR A 65 -10.97 4.45 4.71
C THR A 65 -9.49 4.47 5.03
N VAL A 66 -8.66 4.64 4.00
CA VAL A 66 -7.21 4.82 4.14
C VAL A 66 -6.93 6.32 4.16
N LEU A 67 -6.63 6.85 5.34
CA LEU A 67 -6.29 8.25 5.55
C LEU A 67 -4.80 8.52 5.28
N GLU A 68 -4.41 9.79 5.26
CA GLU A 68 -3.00 10.19 5.32
C GLU A 68 -2.28 9.50 6.49
N GLY A 69 -1.11 8.91 6.20
CA GLY A 69 -0.35 8.07 7.13
C GLY A 69 -0.80 6.60 7.17
N GLY A 70 -1.94 6.28 6.56
CA GLY A 70 -2.46 4.93 6.41
C GLY A 70 -1.86 4.16 5.23
N VAL A 71 -1.66 2.86 5.41
CA VAL A 71 -1.19 1.92 4.40
C VAL A 71 -2.08 0.69 4.38
N LEU A 72 -2.60 0.34 3.22
CA LEU A 72 -3.31 -0.92 2.96
C LEU A 72 -2.53 -1.75 1.94
N ALA A 73 -2.31 -3.04 2.22
CA ALA A 73 -1.58 -3.95 1.35
C ALA A 73 -2.17 -5.38 1.38
N PRO A 74 -2.42 -6.04 0.24
CA PRO A 74 -2.81 -7.46 0.22
C PRO A 74 -1.78 -8.43 0.81
N GLY A 75 -0.59 -7.96 1.20
CA GLY A 75 0.41 -8.74 1.93
C GLY A 75 1.33 -9.53 1.01
N ALA A 76 1.91 -10.63 1.50
CA ALA A 76 2.96 -11.38 0.82
C ALA A 76 2.53 -11.79 -0.60
N SER A 77 3.11 -11.13 -1.60
CA SER A 77 2.70 -11.32 -2.99
C SER A 77 3.03 -12.72 -3.51
N PRO A 78 2.10 -13.33 -4.27
CA PRO A 78 0.78 -12.80 -4.60
C PRO A 78 -0.22 -12.81 -3.43
N GLY A 79 -0.81 -11.64 -3.15
CA GLY A 79 -1.76 -11.40 -2.07
C GLY A 79 -3.16 -11.06 -2.57
N VAL A 80 -4.20 -11.63 -1.95
CA VAL A 80 -5.61 -11.26 -2.25
C VAL A 80 -6.27 -10.73 -1.00
N MET A 81 -6.82 -9.52 -1.02
CA MET A 81 -7.59 -8.96 0.08
C MET A 81 -9.01 -8.65 -0.36
N THR A 82 -9.99 -8.98 0.49
CA THR A 82 -11.40 -8.65 0.25
C THR A 82 -11.81 -7.49 1.15
N ILE A 83 -12.40 -6.47 0.54
CA ILE A 83 -13.15 -5.41 1.20
C ILE A 83 -14.63 -5.71 0.96
N ASP A 84 -15.31 -6.21 1.99
CA ASP A 84 -16.75 -6.42 1.95
C ASP A 84 -17.47 -5.14 2.38
N GLY A 85 -17.53 -4.20 1.43
CA GLY A 85 -17.98 -2.83 1.61
C GLY A 85 -17.28 -1.89 0.64
N ASP A 86 -17.30 -0.61 0.97
CA ASP A 86 -16.65 0.44 0.17
C ASP A 86 -15.17 0.57 0.57
N LEU A 87 -14.31 0.88 -0.41
CA LEU A 87 -12.92 1.24 -0.19
C LEU A 87 -12.70 2.69 -0.61
N ILE A 88 -12.29 3.52 0.34
CA ILE A 88 -11.98 4.94 0.14
C ILE A 88 -10.49 5.15 0.41
N ILE A 89 -9.75 5.64 -0.59
CA ILE A 89 -8.36 6.05 -0.44
C ILE A 89 -8.36 7.58 -0.44
N GLU A 90 -8.23 8.16 0.74
CA GLU A 90 -8.18 9.61 0.94
C GLU A 90 -6.82 10.18 0.52
N ASP A 91 -6.72 11.51 0.47
CA ASP A 91 -5.48 12.22 0.18
C ASP A 91 -4.36 11.75 1.12
N GLY A 92 -3.21 11.40 0.54
CA GLY A 92 -2.06 10.87 1.27
C GLY A 92 -2.19 9.43 1.79
N GLY A 93 -3.35 8.79 1.61
CA GLY A 93 -3.54 7.36 1.87
C GLY A 93 -2.77 6.50 0.88
N ILE A 94 -2.17 5.41 1.36
CA ILE A 94 -1.26 4.58 0.55
C ILE A 94 -1.85 3.19 0.33
N LEU A 95 -1.87 2.77 -0.92
CA LEU A 95 -2.08 1.39 -1.32
C LEU A 95 -0.78 0.80 -1.87
N LEU A 96 -0.31 -0.28 -1.24
CA LEU A 96 0.86 -1.03 -1.69
C LEU A 96 0.43 -2.30 -2.44
N LEU A 97 0.89 -2.44 -3.67
CA LEU A 97 0.56 -3.55 -4.56
C LEU A 97 1.82 -4.12 -5.19
N GLU A 98 1.85 -5.43 -5.40
CA GLU A 98 2.98 -6.13 -6.01
C GLU A 98 2.51 -6.92 -7.25
N ALA A 99 3.37 -6.99 -8.26
CA ALA A 99 3.17 -7.82 -9.46
C ALA A 99 4.49 -8.50 -9.84
N PHE A 100 4.57 -9.81 -9.62
CA PHE A 100 5.78 -10.60 -9.80
C PHE A 100 5.78 -11.51 -11.02
N GLY A 101 4.65 -11.57 -11.74
CA GLY A 101 4.58 -12.25 -13.01
C GLY A 101 3.34 -11.87 -13.82
N ALA A 102 3.26 -12.40 -15.03
CA ALA A 102 2.20 -12.08 -15.98
C ALA A 102 0.91 -12.87 -15.74
N ASP A 103 0.96 -13.95 -14.96
CA ASP A 103 -0.23 -14.68 -14.57
C ASP A 103 -1.02 -13.85 -13.53
N PRO A 104 -2.36 -13.73 -13.64
CA PRO A 104 -3.17 -13.04 -12.63
C PRO A 104 -2.98 -13.56 -11.20
N SER A 105 -2.53 -14.81 -11.03
CA SER A 105 -2.20 -15.38 -9.74
C SER A 105 -0.86 -14.93 -9.17
N GLU A 106 -0.03 -14.20 -9.93
CA GLU A 106 1.26 -13.62 -9.52
C GLU A 106 1.17 -12.10 -9.30
N ILE A 107 -0.06 -11.57 -9.25
CA ILE A 107 -0.37 -10.15 -9.11
C ILE A 107 -1.29 -10.01 -7.90
N ASP A 108 -1.01 -9.00 -7.06
CA ASP A 108 -1.88 -8.69 -5.94
C ASP A 108 -3.28 -8.28 -6.40
N LYS A 109 -4.29 -8.62 -5.58
CA LYS A 109 -5.69 -8.32 -5.84
C LYS A 109 -6.37 -7.73 -4.63
N ILE A 110 -7.17 -6.69 -4.89
CA ILE A 110 -8.16 -6.17 -3.96
C ILE A 110 -9.53 -6.35 -4.58
N ILE A 111 -10.35 -7.12 -3.90
CA ILE A 111 -11.75 -7.35 -4.26
C ILE A 111 -12.58 -6.38 -3.42
N VAL A 112 -13.37 -5.52 -4.05
CA VAL A 112 -14.23 -4.54 -3.38
C VAL A 112 -15.68 -4.83 -3.74
N THR A 113 -16.50 -5.23 -2.76
CA THR A 113 -17.91 -5.58 -3.03
C THR A 113 -18.80 -4.36 -3.21
N GLY A 114 -18.42 -3.22 -2.61
CA GLY A 114 -19.03 -1.90 -2.78
C GLY A 114 -18.26 -1.02 -3.76
N ASP A 115 -18.21 0.27 -3.45
CA ASP A 115 -17.61 1.30 -4.29
C ASP A 115 -16.10 1.47 -3.99
N LEU A 116 -15.32 1.77 -5.03
CA LEU A 116 -13.92 2.20 -4.92
C LEU A 116 -13.83 3.70 -5.19
N ILE A 117 -13.38 4.47 -4.21
CA ILE A 117 -13.22 5.92 -4.29
C ILE A 117 -11.74 6.27 -4.11
N ILE A 118 -11.14 6.94 -5.10
CA ILE A 118 -9.74 7.37 -5.08
C ILE A 118 -9.70 8.90 -5.13
N LYS A 119 -9.14 9.51 -4.07
CA LYS A 119 -9.00 10.97 -3.93
C LYS A 119 -7.79 11.54 -4.66
N ASP A 120 -7.77 12.87 -4.78
CA ASP A 120 -6.84 13.62 -5.63
C ASP A 120 -5.36 13.25 -5.34
N ASP A 121 -4.96 13.24 -4.06
CA ASP A 121 -3.57 12.97 -3.64
C ASP A 121 -3.39 11.55 -3.08
N ALA A 122 -4.28 10.61 -3.40
CA ALA A 122 -4.13 9.20 -3.05
C ALA A 122 -2.89 8.60 -3.70
N ARG A 123 -2.20 7.69 -3.00
CA ARG A 123 -0.94 7.09 -3.47
C ARG A 123 -1.09 5.61 -3.71
N ILE A 124 -1.08 5.20 -4.99
CA ILE A 124 -1.04 3.79 -5.37
C ILE A 124 0.40 3.45 -5.78
N GLU A 125 1.08 2.65 -4.98
CA GLU A 125 2.47 2.25 -5.20
C GLU A 125 2.51 0.79 -5.67
N VAL A 126 3.03 0.57 -6.87
CA VAL A 126 3.13 -0.75 -7.52
C VAL A 126 4.58 -1.20 -7.59
N TYR A 127 4.91 -2.36 -7.03
CA TYR A 127 6.23 -2.96 -7.09
C TYR A 127 6.25 -4.08 -8.12
N LEU A 128 7.13 -3.95 -9.12
CA LEU A 128 7.27 -4.91 -10.21
C LEU A 128 8.45 -5.82 -10.01
N GLY A 129 8.22 -7.10 -10.33
CA GLY A 129 9.30 -8.06 -10.60
C GLY A 129 9.42 -8.57 -12.02
N PHE A 130 8.72 -7.97 -12.98
CA PHE A 130 8.86 -8.29 -14.39
C PHE A 130 8.52 -7.08 -15.25
N ASP A 131 8.80 -7.15 -16.55
CA ASP A 131 8.37 -6.16 -17.54
C ASP A 131 7.00 -6.57 -18.12
N PRO A 132 5.89 -5.90 -17.74
CA PRO A 132 4.56 -6.27 -18.21
C PRO A 132 4.39 -5.97 -19.70
N ALA A 133 4.02 -6.98 -20.47
CA ALA A 133 3.67 -6.83 -21.89
C ALA A 133 2.19 -6.45 -22.10
N ALA A 134 1.38 -6.53 -21.04
CA ALA A 134 -0.04 -6.21 -21.03
C ALA A 134 -0.36 -5.31 -19.83
N PRO A 135 -1.47 -4.56 -19.88
CA PRO A 135 -1.86 -3.70 -18.76
C PRO A 135 -2.12 -4.51 -17.50
N LEU A 136 -1.64 -4.00 -16.36
CA LEU A 136 -1.88 -4.58 -15.05
C LEU A 136 -3.24 -4.13 -14.52
N SER A 137 -3.94 -5.01 -13.80
CA SER A 137 -5.15 -4.66 -13.05
C SER A 137 -5.07 -5.30 -11.68
N PHE A 138 -5.33 -4.51 -10.64
CA PHE A 138 -5.23 -4.93 -9.23
C PHE A 138 -6.59 -5.00 -8.54
N PHE A 139 -7.64 -4.44 -9.16
CA PHE A 139 -8.94 -4.28 -8.53
C PHE A 139 -10.01 -5.08 -9.25
N ASP A 140 -10.81 -5.80 -8.47
CA ASP A 140 -12.10 -6.35 -8.89
C ASP A 140 -13.20 -5.64 -8.07
N VAL A 141 -13.84 -4.63 -8.68
CA VAL A 141 -14.84 -3.77 -8.03
C VAL A 141 -16.23 -4.14 -8.53
N PHE A 142 -17.16 -4.35 -7.60
CA PHE A 142 -18.55 -4.75 -7.90
C PHE A 142 -19.52 -3.56 -7.86
N GLY A 143 -19.19 -2.51 -7.11
CA GLY A 143 -19.90 -1.24 -7.13
C GLY A 143 -19.39 -0.29 -8.22
N SER A 144 -19.40 1.00 -7.90
CA SER A 144 -18.89 2.07 -8.75
C SER A 144 -17.40 2.34 -8.51
N ILE A 145 -16.75 2.92 -9.51
CA ILE A 145 -15.37 3.41 -9.39
C ILE A 145 -15.43 4.92 -9.59
N GLU A 146 -15.07 5.66 -8.55
CA GLU A 146 -14.91 7.11 -8.55
C GLU A 146 -13.42 7.43 -8.41
N ILE A 147 -12.89 8.19 -9.36
CA ILE A 147 -11.51 8.68 -9.34
C ILE A 147 -11.59 10.18 -9.46
N ASP A 148 -11.13 10.89 -8.42
CA ASP A 148 -11.17 12.33 -8.42
C ASP A 148 -10.22 12.88 -9.51
N PRO A 149 -10.55 14.02 -10.16
CA PRO A 149 -9.82 14.50 -11.34
C PRO A 149 -8.36 14.89 -11.09
N GLY A 150 -7.95 15.08 -9.83
CA GLY A 150 -6.58 15.39 -9.44
C GLY A 150 -5.67 14.16 -9.33
N PHE A 151 -6.22 12.95 -9.32
CA PHE A 151 -5.42 11.72 -9.25
C PHE A 151 -4.62 11.49 -10.53
N ASP A 152 -3.29 11.59 -10.43
CA ASP A 152 -2.36 11.50 -11.55
C ASP A 152 -2.03 10.06 -12.00
N GLY A 153 -2.42 9.05 -11.20
CA GLY A 153 -2.18 7.63 -11.48
C GLY A 153 -1.21 6.94 -10.52
N PRO A 154 -0.97 5.63 -10.70
CA PRO A 154 -0.07 4.86 -9.84
C PRO A 154 1.41 5.19 -10.03
N ASP A 155 2.16 5.22 -8.93
CA ASP A 155 3.62 5.19 -8.91
C ASP A 155 4.09 3.75 -9.14
N VAL A 156 5.02 3.53 -10.07
CA VAL A 156 5.53 2.19 -10.40
C VAL A 156 7.01 2.08 -10.09
N PHE A 157 7.35 1.08 -9.30
CA PHE A 157 8.71 0.80 -8.84
C PHE A 157 9.22 -0.53 -9.38
N THR A 158 10.51 -0.58 -9.71
CA THR A 158 11.21 -1.83 -10.06
C THR A 158 12.05 -2.32 -8.89
N ILE A 159 12.00 -3.63 -8.62
CA ILE A 159 12.90 -4.26 -7.66
C ILE A 159 14.20 -4.66 -8.37
N LEU A 160 15.35 -4.30 -7.78
CA LEU A 160 16.66 -4.65 -8.33
C LEU A 160 16.81 -6.17 -8.50
N GLY A 161 17.18 -6.59 -9.72
CA GLY A 161 17.43 -8.01 -10.04
C GLY A 161 16.17 -8.85 -10.25
N SER A 162 14.99 -8.22 -10.24
CA SER A 162 13.72 -8.93 -10.41
C SER A 162 13.41 -9.32 -11.87
N GLY A 163 13.92 -8.55 -12.84
CA GLY A 163 13.58 -8.71 -14.25
C GLY A 163 12.73 -7.56 -14.80
N ALA A 164 12.25 -6.68 -13.92
CA ALA A 164 11.69 -5.38 -14.31
C ALA A 164 12.82 -4.39 -14.65
N SER A 165 12.64 -3.65 -15.74
CA SER A 165 13.59 -2.72 -16.30
C SER A 165 13.21 -1.28 -15.92
N ASN A 166 14.19 -0.50 -15.45
CA ASN A 166 13.99 0.91 -15.12
C ASN A 166 13.67 1.72 -16.39
N GLY A 167 12.74 2.67 -16.29
CA GLY A 167 12.22 3.51 -17.36
C GLY A 167 11.25 2.81 -18.30
N GLN A 168 10.84 1.56 -18.04
CA GLN A 168 9.83 0.91 -18.86
C GLN A 168 8.46 1.58 -18.66
N PRO A 169 7.74 1.87 -19.74
CA PRO A 169 6.34 2.27 -19.65
C PRO A 169 5.51 1.08 -19.17
N VAL A 170 4.73 1.30 -18.12
CA VAL A 170 3.83 0.32 -17.53
C VAL A 170 2.44 0.90 -17.56
N GLU A 171 1.51 0.13 -18.10
CA GLU A 171 0.12 0.53 -18.09
C GLU A 171 -0.62 -0.15 -16.95
N VAL A 172 -1.33 0.63 -16.16
CA VAL A 172 -2.18 0.15 -15.06
C VAL A 172 -3.63 0.54 -15.34
N LEU A 173 -4.52 -0.43 -15.16
CA LEU A 173 -5.96 -0.27 -15.29
C LEU A 173 -6.58 -0.08 -13.90
N ILE A 174 -7.42 0.94 -13.79
CA ILE A 174 -8.35 1.09 -12.67
C ILE A 174 -9.74 1.18 -13.29
N GLY A 175 -10.50 0.09 -13.18
CA GLY A 175 -11.74 -0.08 -13.94
C GLY A 175 -11.49 -0.01 -15.45
N GLN A 176 -12.08 0.99 -16.11
CA GLN A 176 -11.91 1.22 -17.55
C GLN A 176 -10.85 2.28 -17.87
N GLN A 177 -10.30 2.96 -16.85
CA GLN A 177 -9.30 4.00 -17.03
C GLN A 177 -7.91 3.39 -17.17
N ARG A 178 -7.08 3.99 -18.03
CA ARG A 178 -5.70 3.56 -18.32
C ARG A 178 -4.74 4.63 -17.82
N PHE A 179 -3.84 4.25 -16.94
CA PHE A 179 -2.76 5.09 -16.44
C PHE A 179 -1.43 4.60 -17.00
N LEU A 180 -0.63 5.52 -17.53
CA LEU A 180 0.71 5.23 -18.02
C LEU A 180 1.71 5.75 -17.01
N ALA A 181 2.43 4.83 -16.38
CA ALA A 181 3.53 5.14 -15.46
C ALA A 181 4.86 4.67 -16.05
N PHE A 182 5.96 5.20 -15.52
CA PHE A 182 7.30 4.74 -15.88
C PHE A 182 7.92 4.07 -14.67
N ALA A 183 8.31 2.80 -14.83
CA ALA A 183 8.84 2.02 -13.74
C ALA A 183 10.19 2.59 -13.30
N VAL A 184 10.31 3.05 -12.05
CA VAL A 184 11.55 3.62 -11.51
C VAL A 184 12.19 2.69 -10.50
N SER A 185 13.52 2.56 -10.49
CA SER A 185 14.18 1.91 -9.36
C SER A 185 14.15 2.86 -8.16
N PRO A 186 13.69 2.44 -6.95
CA PRO A 186 13.84 3.23 -5.75
C PRO A 186 15.32 3.60 -5.60
N VAL A 187 15.63 4.90 -5.66
CA VAL A 187 17.00 5.36 -5.55
C VAL A 187 17.37 5.32 -4.07
N PRO A 188 18.41 4.57 -3.64
CA PRO A 188 18.91 4.67 -2.28
C PRO A 188 19.22 6.13 -1.98
N GLU A 189 18.82 6.62 -0.80
CA GLU A 189 19.03 8.01 -0.39
C GLU A 189 20.41 8.50 -0.87
N PRO A 190 20.50 9.68 -1.53
CA PRO A 190 21.71 10.06 -2.25
C PRO A 190 22.91 10.00 -1.32
N GLY A 191 24.11 9.81 -1.89
CA GLY A 191 25.38 9.90 -1.16
C GLY A 191 25.63 11.22 -0.41
N ALA A 192 24.63 12.04 -0.17
CA ALA A 192 24.59 13.14 0.79
C ALA A 192 25.10 12.74 2.17
N LEU A 193 24.79 11.54 2.71
CA LEU A 193 25.38 11.08 3.98
C LEU A 193 26.88 10.83 3.84
N LEU A 194 27.31 10.27 2.70
CA LEU A 194 28.73 10.07 2.40
C LEU A 194 29.45 11.41 2.20
N LEU A 195 28.88 12.35 1.43
CA LEU A 195 29.40 13.69 1.22
C LEU A 195 29.41 14.52 2.50
N PHE A 196 28.41 14.38 3.35
CA PHE A 196 28.36 14.99 4.68
C PHE A 196 29.47 14.42 5.57
N GLY A 197 29.65 13.09 5.57
CA GLY A 197 30.74 12.43 6.29
C GLY A 197 32.13 12.84 5.80
N ILE A 198 32.35 12.88 4.48
CA ILE A 198 33.61 13.34 3.88
C ILE A 198 33.82 14.84 4.15
N GLY A 199 32.76 15.64 4.11
CA GLY A 199 32.79 17.07 4.43
C GLY A 199 33.21 17.34 5.89
N LEU A 200 32.63 16.60 6.84
CA LEU A 200 33.04 16.65 8.25
C LEU A 200 34.47 16.18 8.47
N ALA A 201 34.88 15.10 7.80
CA ALA A 201 36.25 14.59 7.86
C ALA A 201 37.26 15.60 7.28
N GLY A 202 36.91 16.26 6.18
CA GLY A 202 37.70 17.33 5.54
C GLY A 202 37.85 18.55 6.46
N LEU A 203 36.77 19.01 7.09
CA LEU A 203 36.80 20.10 8.07
C LEU A 203 37.66 19.76 9.30
N GLN A 204 37.57 18.52 9.79
CA GLN A 204 38.39 18.08 10.92
C GLN A 204 39.88 17.98 10.56
N ALA A 205 40.21 17.50 9.35
CA ALA A 205 41.57 17.46 8.86
C ALA A 205 42.16 18.86 8.64
N ALA A 206 41.36 19.80 8.12
CA ALA A 206 41.77 21.20 7.98
C ALA A 206 42.02 21.87 9.33
N ARG A 207 41.17 21.62 10.32
CA ARG A 207 41.34 22.14 11.70
C ARG A 207 42.64 21.64 12.35
N ARG A 208 43.02 20.38 12.11
CA ARG A 208 44.28 19.79 12.64
C ARG A 208 45.55 20.32 11.96
N ARG A 209 45.43 21.01 10.82
CA ARG A 209 46.59 21.62 10.12
C ARG A 209 46.82 23.09 10.48
N LEU A 210 45.86 23.74 11.12
CA LEU A 210 45.88 25.18 11.44
C LEU A 210 46.15 25.48 12.93
N GLY A 211 46.35 24.46 13.76
CA GLY A 211 46.78 24.58 15.16
C GLY A 211 48.01 23.73 15.41
#